data_AF-W2TRV0-F1
#
_entry.id   AF-W2TRV0-F1
#
_cell.length_a   1.000
_cell.length_b   1.000
_cell.length_c   1.000
_cell.angle_alpha   90.00
_cell.angle_beta   90.00
_cell.angle_gamma   90.00
#
_symmetry.space_group_name_H-M   'P 1'
#
loop_
_entity.id
_entity.type
_entity.pdbx_description
1 polymer ?
#
loop_
_entity_poly.entity_id
_entity_poly.type
_entity_poly.pdbx_seq_one_letter_code
_entity_poly.pdbx_strand_id
1 'polypeptide(L)'
;MPPLGWTWLVVGPLVLLALTTDGKPATCAFYCFVAPSKKETFDVTFYKNLSCTHFVYGFARIRSDMSLRAVTSRDSLELMSPGNMRKFLGLRSTHPHATLLLGVRLTSSDVFQDIRHARLFGGIIASAAREKHFDGVFVRMEGPILESAVSHYFLSAISQSTTSLSSLTTLAITPRWMWRVSNRIHELADQVEHIYLDMEELPTSEDPYAVTHIDPLMPSESVPLEDTISGCTDRYGH
;
A
#
# COMPACT_ATOMS: atom_id res chain seq x y z
N MET A 1 69.47 -13.70 24.28
CA MET A 1 68.52 -14.01 23.21
C MET A 1 67.29 -14.67 23.83
N PRO A 2 66.07 -14.24 23.47
CA PRO A 2 64.83 -14.42 24.25
C PRO A 2 64.09 -15.74 23.87
N PRO A 3 62.81 -15.98 24.24
CA PRO A 3 62.39 -16.55 25.53
C PRO A 3 61.52 -17.83 25.39
N LEU A 4 61.39 -18.61 26.47
CA LEU A 4 60.35 -19.64 26.70
C LEU A 4 59.63 -19.20 27.98
N GLY A 5 58.37 -18.76 27.96
CA GLY A 5 57.19 -19.57 27.68
C GLY A 5 56.32 -19.56 28.94
N TRP A 6 55.58 -18.47 29.17
CA TRP A 6 54.59 -18.35 30.24
C TRP A 6 53.23 -18.12 29.61
N THR A 7 52.49 -19.19 29.36
CA THR A 7 51.08 -19.15 28.95
C THR A 7 50.21 -18.96 30.18
N TRP A 8 49.78 -17.72 30.43
CA TRP A 8 48.66 -17.45 31.32
C TRP A 8 47.37 -17.65 30.52
N LEU A 9 46.66 -18.74 30.81
CA LEU A 9 45.26 -18.94 30.42
C LEU A 9 44.39 -17.96 31.21
N VAL A 10 44.11 -16.80 30.63
CA VAL A 10 43.04 -15.92 31.09
C VAL A 10 41.73 -16.49 30.52
N VAL A 11 41.08 -17.34 31.31
CA VAL A 11 39.68 -17.73 31.08
C VAL A 11 38.82 -16.53 31.47
N GLY A 12 38.60 -15.62 30.52
CA GLY A 12 37.58 -14.58 30.66
C GLY A 12 36.19 -15.18 30.38
N PRO A 13 35.15 -14.85 31.17
CA PRO A 13 33.81 -15.30 30.86
C PRO A 13 33.38 -14.61 29.56
N LEU A 14 33.16 -15.42 28.52
CA LEU A 14 32.55 -15.01 27.26
C LEU A 14 31.09 -14.64 27.58
N VAL A 15 30.84 -13.37 27.89
CA VAL A 15 29.48 -12.83 27.97
C VAL A 15 28.95 -12.82 26.54
N LEU A 16 28.22 -13.89 26.20
CA LEU A 16 27.44 -13.97 24.98
C LEU A 16 26.30 -12.95 25.12
N LEU A 17 26.53 -11.72 24.67
CA LEU A 17 25.44 -10.80 24.37
C LEU A 17 24.68 -11.40 23.19
N ALA A 18 23.65 -12.18 23.50
CA ALA A 18 22.60 -12.48 22.55
C ALA A 18 22.00 -11.14 22.13
N LEU A 19 22.33 -10.70 20.92
CA LEU A 19 21.53 -9.73 20.19
C LEU A 19 20.18 -10.40 19.98
N THR A 20 19.28 -10.27 20.95
CA THR A 20 17.86 -10.35 20.66
C THR A 20 17.63 -9.20 19.70
N THR A 21 17.50 -9.50 18.42
CA THR A 21 16.84 -8.61 17.48
C THR A 21 15.48 -8.32 18.11
N ASP A 22 15.36 -7.14 18.71
CA ASP A 22 14.14 -6.60 19.24
C ASP A 22 13.21 -6.46 18.04
N GLY A 23 12.46 -7.53 17.76
CA GLY A 23 11.42 -7.52 16.76
C GLY A 23 10.41 -6.52 17.26
N LYS A 24 10.49 -5.29 16.75
CA LYS A 24 9.50 -4.23 17.02
C LYS A 24 8.13 -4.90 16.97
N PRO A 25 7.29 -4.79 18.02
CA PRO A 25 5.95 -5.33 17.96
C PRO A 25 5.31 -4.79 16.69
N ALA A 26 4.92 -5.69 15.78
CA ALA A 26 4.31 -5.31 14.52
C ALA A 26 3.09 -4.46 14.85
N THR A 27 3.18 -3.15 14.61
CA THR A 27 2.04 -2.25 14.78
C THR A 27 1.04 -2.63 13.71
N CYS A 28 -0.05 -3.30 14.09
CA CYS A 28 -1.08 -3.71 13.15
C CYS A 28 -1.61 -2.50 12.39
N ALA A 29 -1.66 -2.59 11.06
CA ALA A 29 -2.25 -1.57 10.20
C ALA A 29 -3.73 -1.91 9.93
N PHE A 30 -4.64 -1.07 10.41
CA PHE A 30 -6.06 -1.12 10.09
C PHE A 30 -6.44 -0.01 9.11
N TYR A 31 -6.86 -0.38 7.91
CA TYR A 31 -7.20 0.51 6.79
C TYR A 31 -8.71 0.70 6.68
N CYS A 32 -9.13 1.94 6.49
CA CYS A 32 -10.53 2.30 6.25
C CYS A 32 -10.66 3.14 4.98
N PHE A 33 -11.48 2.68 4.05
CA PHE A 33 -11.63 3.29 2.74
C PHE A 33 -12.79 4.28 2.71
N VAL A 34 -12.52 5.46 2.16
CA VAL A 34 -13.49 6.52 1.91
C VAL A 34 -13.59 6.69 0.39
N ALA A 35 -14.60 6.04 -0.19
CA ALA A 35 -14.83 6.00 -1.64
C ALA A 35 -16.22 6.54 -2.03
N PRO A 36 -16.49 7.85 -1.82
CA PRO A 36 -17.77 8.44 -2.18
C PRO A 36 -18.02 8.34 -3.68
N SER A 37 -19.27 8.11 -4.06
CA SER A 37 -19.69 8.14 -5.46
C SER A 37 -19.54 9.55 -6.05
N LYS A 38 -19.51 9.66 -7.39
CA LYS A 38 -19.14 10.91 -8.10
C LYS A 38 -19.87 12.18 -7.64
N LYS A 39 -21.13 12.05 -7.21
CA LYS A 39 -22.00 13.17 -6.80
C LYS A 39 -22.28 13.20 -5.29
N GLU A 40 -21.79 12.21 -4.55
CA GLU A 40 -22.04 12.07 -3.13
C GLU A 40 -21.26 13.08 -2.31
N THR A 41 -21.83 13.43 -1.17
CA THR A 41 -21.15 14.28 -0.19
C THR A 41 -20.62 13.39 0.91
N PHE A 42 -19.32 13.46 1.14
CA PHE A 42 -18.68 12.77 2.22
C PHE A 42 -19.17 13.31 3.56
N ASP A 43 -19.63 12.41 4.41
CA ASP A 43 -20.03 12.67 5.79
C ASP A 43 -19.01 12.05 6.76
N VAL A 44 -18.27 12.91 7.44
CA VAL A 44 -17.24 12.54 8.42
C VAL A 44 -17.83 11.77 9.60
N THR A 45 -19.11 11.93 9.92
CA THR A 45 -19.72 11.35 11.13
C THR A 45 -19.63 9.82 11.17
N PHE A 46 -19.75 9.15 10.02
CA PHE A 46 -19.61 7.70 9.91
C PHE A 46 -18.22 7.17 10.30
N TYR A 47 -17.20 8.04 10.28
CA TYR A 47 -15.80 7.64 10.47
C TYR A 47 -15.25 8.05 11.84
N LYS A 48 -15.94 8.95 12.57
CA LYS A 48 -15.48 9.52 13.85
C LYS A 48 -15.11 8.48 14.91
N ASN A 49 -15.83 7.36 14.94
CA ASN A 49 -15.68 6.34 15.98
C ASN A 49 -14.89 5.11 15.51
N LEU A 50 -14.34 5.13 14.28
CA LEU A 50 -13.55 4.01 13.77
C LEU A 50 -12.13 4.07 14.33
N SER A 51 -11.57 2.93 14.70
CA SER A 51 -10.21 2.79 15.24
C SER A 51 -9.16 2.56 14.14
N CYS A 52 -9.30 3.22 13.00
CA CYS A 52 -8.40 3.05 11.86
C CYS A 52 -7.06 3.76 12.07
N THR A 53 -6.00 3.04 11.75
CA THR A 53 -4.64 3.61 11.69
C THR A 53 -4.39 4.33 10.38
N HIS A 54 -5.07 3.91 9.31
CA HIS A 54 -4.93 4.45 7.97
C HIS A 54 -6.33 4.71 7.39
N PHE A 55 -6.54 5.91 6.87
CA PHE A 55 -7.72 6.24 6.07
C PHE A 55 -7.29 6.49 4.64
N VAL A 56 -8.01 5.92 3.66
CA VAL A 56 -7.69 6.04 2.24
C VAL A 56 -8.81 6.78 1.53
N TYR A 57 -8.51 7.93 0.93
CA TYR A 57 -9.48 8.69 0.12
C TYR A 57 -9.32 8.35 -1.35
N GLY A 58 -10.31 7.72 -1.98
CA GLY A 58 -10.08 7.22 -3.32
C GLY A 58 -11.25 6.56 -4.05
N PHE A 59 -11.03 6.08 -5.27
CA PHE A 59 -9.74 6.07 -5.98
C PHE A 59 -9.68 7.12 -7.10
N ALA A 60 -8.66 7.97 -7.06
CA ALA A 60 -8.30 8.85 -8.15
C ALA A 60 -7.72 8.02 -9.31
N ARG A 61 -7.84 8.55 -10.54
CA ARG A 61 -7.28 7.94 -11.75
C ARG A 61 -6.44 8.95 -12.49
N ILE A 62 -5.38 8.50 -13.14
CA ILE A 62 -4.59 9.37 -14.02
C ILE A 62 -5.25 9.38 -15.39
N ARG A 63 -5.26 10.54 -16.04
CA ARG A 63 -5.73 10.72 -17.41
C ARG A 63 -4.56 10.61 -18.40
N SER A 64 -4.87 10.40 -19.67
CA SER A 64 -3.88 10.38 -20.75
C SER A 64 -3.09 11.70 -20.89
N ASP A 65 -3.62 12.81 -20.37
CA ASP A 65 -2.97 14.12 -20.33
C ASP A 65 -2.07 14.32 -19.09
N MET A 66 -1.74 13.25 -18.37
CA MET A 66 -0.94 13.27 -17.14
C MET A 66 -1.60 13.97 -15.94
N SER A 67 -2.87 14.34 -16.02
CA SER A 67 -3.56 14.96 -14.88
C SER A 67 -4.24 13.93 -13.99
N LEU A 68 -4.26 14.20 -12.67
CA LEU A 68 -4.99 13.38 -11.72
C LEU A 68 -6.46 13.77 -11.72
N ARG A 69 -7.33 12.84 -12.14
CA ARG A 69 -8.79 13.01 -12.06
C ARG A 69 -9.21 13.02 -10.59
N ALA A 70 -9.97 14.04 -10.20
CA ALA A 70 -10.63 14.10 -8.90
C ALA A 70 -11.50 12.85 -8.65
N VAL A 71 -11.56 12.41 -7.39
CA VAL A 71 -12.35 11.24 -6.95
C VAL A 71 -13.83 11.55 -7.16
N THR A 72 -14.26 12.76 -6.76
CA THR A 72 -15.63 13.24 -6.94
C THR A 72 -15.68 14.61 -7.60
N SER A 73 -16.85 14.99 -8.11
CA SER A 73 -17.07 16.36 -8.59
C SER A 73 -17.19 17.39 -7.45
N ARG A 74 -17.21 16.93 -6.19
CA ARG A 74 -17.29 17.75 -4.98
C ARG A 74 -15.95 17.83 -4.25
N ASP A 75 -14.85 17.46 -4.92
CA ASP A 75 -13.51 17.61 -4.37
C ASP A 75 -13.11 19.09 -4.44
N SER A 76 -13.09 19.74 -3.28
CA SER A 76 -12.62 21.12 -3.13
C SER A 76 -11.83 21.25 -1.83
N LEU A 77 -10.76 22.05 -1.87
CA LEU A 77 -9.95 22.45 -0.72
C LEU A 77 -10.32 23.83 -0.18
N GLU A 78 -11.31 24.50 -0.78
CA GLU A 78 -11.72 25.84 -0.38
C GLU A 78 -12.16 25.89 1.07
N LEU A 79 -11.76 26.96 1.76
CA LEU A 79 -12.09 27.17 3.18
C LEU A 79 -13.59 27.46 3.36
N MET A 80 -14.16 28.29 2.48
CA MET A 80 -15.52 28.80 2.60
C MET A 80 -16.59 27.80 2.12
N SER A 81 -16.20 26.81 1.31
CA SER A 81 -17.07 25.75 0.81
C SER A 81 -16.29 24.43 0.81
N PRO A 82 -16.12 23.79 1.98
CA PRO A 82 -15.29 22.61 2.11
C PRO A 82 -15.90 21.44 1.33
N GLY A 83 -15.17 20.99 0.30
CA GLY A 83 -15.51 19.79 -0.46
C GLY A 83 -15.16 18.50 0.28
N ASN A 84 -15.42 17.36 -0.38
CA ASN A 84 -15.20 16.03 0.18
C ASN A 84 -13.76 15.81 0.64
N MET A 85 -12.79 16.24 -0.17
CA MET A 85 -11.38 16.13 0.15
C MET A 85 -10.99 16.94 1.40
N ARG A 86 -11.45 18.19 1.53
CA ARG A 86 -11.18 18.98 2.74
C ARG A 86 -11.82 18.36 3.99
N LYS A 87 -13.03 17.85 3.86
CA LYS A 87 -13.72 17.13 4.96
C LYS A 87 -12.95 15.86 5.36
N PHE A 88 -12.45 15.10 4.39
CA PHE A 88 -11.60 13.92 4.64
C PHE A 88 -10.33 14.29 5.40
N LEU A 89 -9.60 15.31 4.95
CA LEU A 89 -8.41 15.81 5.66
C LEU A 89 -8.74 16.33 7.07
N GLY A 90 -9.98 16.76 7.29
CA GLY A 90 -10.52 17.12 8.61
C GLY A 90 -10.57 15.96 9.62
N LEU A 91 -10.47 14.69 9.17
CA LEU A 91 -10.39 13.53 10.07
C LEU A 91 -9.17 13.59 11.00
N ARG A 92 -8.11 14.33 10.65
CA ARG A 92 -6.98 14.59 11.55
C ARG A 92 -7.40 15.18 12.91
N SER A 93 -8.53 15.90 12.95
CA SER A 93 -9.03 16.47 14.20
C SER A 93 -9.61 15.42 15.16
N THR A 94 -10.17 14.34 14.63
CA THR A 94 -10.75 13.23 15.42
C THR A 94 -9.79 12.05 15.55
N HIS A 95 -8.85 11.92 14.62
CA HIS A 95 -7.88 10.84 14.52
C HIS A 95 -6.46 11.40 14.35
N PRO A 96 -5.89 12.06 15.37
CA PRO A 96 -4.61 12.77 15.26
C PRO A 96 -3.40 11.85 14.99
N HIS A 97 -3.55 10.55 15.22
CA HIS A 97 -2.51 9.54 15.00
C HIS A 97 -2.74 8.71 13.74
N ALA A 98 -3.83 8.95 13.00
CA ALA A 98 -4.12 8.20 11.79
C ALA A 98 -3.43 8.83 10.58
N THR A 99 -2.95 7.97 9.71
CA THR A 99 -2.38 8.33 8.41
C THR A 99 -3.50 8.56 7.40
N LEU A 100 -3.46 9.69 6.69
CA LEU A 100 -4.41 10.00 5.62
C LEU A 100 -3.75 9.81 4.25
N LEU A 101 -4.19 8.80 3.50
CA LEU A 101 -3.59 8.40 2.22
C LEU A 101 -4.46 8.83 1.03
N LEU A 102 -3.80 9.25 -0.05
CA LEU A 102 -4.45 9.42 -1.35
C LEU A 102 -4.53 8.07 -2.06
N GLY A 103 -5.74 7.58 -2.30
CA GLY A 103 -5.99 6.37 -3.08
C GLY A 103 -5.89 6.63 -4.58
N VAL A 104 -5.06 5.88 -5.29
CA VAL A 104 -4.94 5.88 -6.76
C VAL A 104 -5.16 4.47 -7.29
N ARG A 105 -5.95 4.34 -8.36
CA ARG A 105 -6.18 3.04 -9.04
C ARG A 105 -5.55 3.04 -10.43
N LEU A 106 -4.76 1.99 -10.69
CA LEU A 106 -4.26 1.61 -12.00
C LEU A 106 -4.90 0.29 -12.40
N THR A 107 -5.43 0.26 -13.62
CA THR A 107 -6.13 -0.86 -14.22
C THR A 107 -5.32 -1.42 -15.38
N SER A 108 -5.79 -2.52 -15.98
CA SER A 108 -5.21 -3.09 -17.20
C SER A 108 -5.15 -2.12 -18.40
N SER A 109 -5.95 -1.05 -18.37
CA SER A 109 -5.94 -0.01 -19.41
C SER A 109 -4.84 1.05 -19.22
N ASP A 110 -4.25 1.12 -18.03
CA ASP A 110 -3.22 2.08 -17.69
C ASP A 110 -1.84 1.48 -18.05
N VAL A 111 -1.31 1.85 -19.21
CA VAL A 111 -0.05 1.30 -19.73
C VAL A 111 1.09 2.30 -19.60
N PHE A 112 2.18 1.88 -18.97
CA PHE A 112 3.43 2.64 -19.03
C PHE A 112 4.14 2.40 -20.35
N GLN A 113 4.35 3.47 -21.13
CA GLN A 113 5.06 3.40 -22.41
C GLN A 113 6.55 3.06 -22.23
N ASP A 114 7.20 3.71 -21.25
CA ASP A 114 8.60 3.48 -20.90
C ASP A 114 8.88 3.81 -19.41
N ILE A 115 10.13 3.64 -18.98
CA ILE A 115 10.58 3.94 -17.60
C ILE A 115 10.41 5.43 -17.26
N ARG A 116 10.61 6.34 -18.22
CA ARG A 116 10.50 7.78 -17.99
C ARG A 116 9.04 8.16 -17.74
N HIS A 117 8.13 7.59 -18.52
CA HIS A 117 6.69 7.73 -18.37
C HIS A 117 6.23 7.23 -17.00
N ALA A 118 6.70 6.06 -16.57
CA ALA A 118 6.39 5.49 -15.25
C ALA A 118 6.88 6.38 -14.10
N ARG A 119 8.13 6.88 -14.17
CA ARG A 119 8.67 7.79 -13.16
C ARG A 119 7.92 9.11 -13.10
N LEU A 120 7.58 9.66 -14.27
CA LEU A 120 6.81 10.90 -14.36
C LEU A 120 5.42 10.73 -13.74
N PHE A 121 4.74 9.62 -14.03
CA PHE A 121 3.46 9.27 -13.41
C PHE A 121 3.56 9.21 -11.88
N GLY A 122 4.55 8.49 -11.36
CA GLY A 122 4.77 8.38 -9.92
C GLY A 122 5.05 9.74 -9.27
N GLY A 123 5.90 10.56 -9.90
CA GLY A 123 6.22 11.90 -9.41
C GLY A 123 5.03 12.87 -9.38
N ILE A 124 4.12 12.77 -10.36
CA ILE A 124 2.88 13.56 -10.37
C ILE A 124 1.96 13.17 -9.22
N ILE A 125 1.79 11.86 -8.97
CA ILE A 125 0.97 11.40 -7.84
C ILE A 125 1.56 11.88 -6.52
N ALA A 126 2.87 11.69 -6.31
CA ALA A 126 3.53 12.10 -5.08
C ALA A 126 3.44 13.62 -4.87
N SER A 127 3.60 14.42 -5.93
CA SER A 127 3.43 15.87 -5.87
C SER A 127 1.99 16.25 -5.53
N ALA A 128 1.00 15.62 -6.16
CA ALA A 128 -0.41 15.87 -5.88
C ALA A 128 -0.79 15.50 -4.43
N ALA A 129 -0.27 14.39 -3.90
CA ALA A 129 -0.49 14.00 -2.51
C ALA A 129 0.07 15.06 -1.55
N ARG A 130 1.31 15.50 -1.77
CA ARG A 130 1.98 16.54 -0.98
C ARG A 130 1.25 17.89 -1.04
N GLU A 131 0.93 18.37 -2.24
CA GLU A 131 0.23 19.64 -2.46
C GLU A 131 -1.15 19.67 -1.81
N LYS A 132 -1.81 18.51 -1.73
CA LYS A 132 -3.12 18.35 -1.09
C LYS A 132 -3.04 17.91 0.38
N HIS A 133 -1.84 17.87 0.96
CA HIS A 133 -1.61 17.55 2.37
C HIS A 133 -2.02 16.13 2.79
N PHE A 134 -1.88 15.14 1.91
CA PHE A 134 -1.92 13.72 2.30
C PHE A 134 -0.58 13.30 2.90
N ASP A 135 -0.62 12.31 3.80
CA ASP A 135 0.57 11.73 4.44
C ASP A 135 1.29 10.71 3.55
N GLY A 136 0.59 10.17 2.55
CA GLY A 136 1.12 9.15 1.67
C GLY A 136 0.16 8.77 0.55
N VAL A 137 0.48 7.68 -0.13
CA VAL A 137 -0.23 7.21 -1.31
C VAL A 137 -0.58 5.74 -1.15
N PHE A 138 -1.84 5.41 -1.38
CA PHE A 138 -2.32 4.04 -1.49
C PHE A 138 -2.53 3.73 -2.97
N VAL A 139 -1.71 2.88 -3.55
CA VAL A 139 -1.75 2.51 -4.96
C VAL A 139 -2.43 1.15 -5.09
N ARG A 140 -3.64 1.11 -5.65
CA ARG A 140 -4.25 -0.15 -6.12
C ARG A 140 -3.83 -0.39 -7.55
N MET A 141 -3.13 -1.49 -7.81
CA MET A 141 -2.62 -1.83 -9.14
C MET A 141 -3.13 -3.19 -9.56
N GLU A 142 -3.66 -3.26 -10.77
CA GLU A 142 -4.15 -4.49 -11.38
C GLU A 142 -3.66 -4.57 -12.83
N GLY A 143 -3.47 -5.79 -13.32
CA GLY A 143 -3.16 -6.03 -14.72
C GLY A 143 -1.69 -6.35 -14.99
N PRO A 144 -1.36 -6.59 -16.28
CA PRO A 144 -0.01 -6.98 -16.71
C PRO A 144 1.10 -5.99 -16.36
N ILE A 145 0.74 -4.77 -15.97
CA ILE A 145 1.69 -3.75 -15.49
C ILE A 145 2.51 -4.24 -14.29
N LEU A 146 1.93 -5.08 -13.43
CA LEU A 146 2.63 -5.69 -12.29
C LEU A 146 3.74 -6.66 -12.73
N GLU A 147 3.55 -7.35 -13.85
CA GLU A 147 4.54 -8.27 -14.42
C GLU A 147 5.73 -7.54 -15.07
N SER A 148 5.55 -6.26 -15.41
CA SER A 148 6.60 -5.43 -16.02
C SER A 148 7.58 -4.90 -14.99
N ALA A 149 8.88 -4.87 -15.31
CA ALA A 149 9.90 -4.19 -14.51
C ALA A 149 9.67 -2.68 -14.39
N VAL A 150 8.81 -2.12 -15.26
CA VAL A 150 8.48 -0.70 -15.27
C VAL A 150 7.67 -0.29 -14.03
N SER A 151 6.87 -1.19 -13.45
CA SER A 151 6.09 -0.90 -12.23
C SER A 151 6.96 -0.57 -11.01
N HIS A 152 8.13 -1.21 -10.89
CA HIS A 152 9.11 -0.88 -9.86
C HIS A 152 9.53 0.60 -9.93
N TYR A 153 9.83 1.11 -11.14
CA TYR A 153 10.25 2.51 -11.30
C TYR A 153 9.12 3.50 -11.02
N PHE A 154 7.88 3.11 -11.27
CA PHE A 154 6.71 3.90 -10.89
C PHE A 154 6.57 3.98 -9.35
N LEU A 155 6.61 2.84 -8.65
CA LEU A 155 6.50 2.81 -7.18
C LEU A 155 7.68 3.53 -6.51
N SER A 156 8.89 3.31 -7.03
CA SER A 156 10.11 3.98 -6.59
C SER A 156 10.02 5.50 -6.74
N ALA A 157 9.43 5.99 -7.83
CA ALA A 157 9.24 7.43 -8.01
C ALA A 157 8.24 8.01 -7.00
N ILE A 158 7.23 7.24 -6.56
CA ILE A 158 6.31 7.69 -5.52
C ILE A 158 7.04 7.75 -4.17
N SER A 159 7.71 6.67 -3.79
CA SER A 159 8.35 6.53 -2.48
C SER A 159 9.52 7.50 -2.27
N GLN A 160 10.27 7.84 -3.33
CA GLN A 160 11.41 8.75 -3.27
C GLN A 160 11.03 10.25 -3.35
N SER A 161 9.84 10.57 -3.87
CA SER A 161 9.44 11.97 -4.14
C SER A 161 8.97 12.74 -2.90
N THR A 162 8.88 12.10 -1.75
CA THR A 162 8.49 12.73 -0.49
C THR A 162 9.71 12.89 0.40
N THR A 163 10.16 14.13 0.55
CA THR A 163 11.37 14.50 1.30
C THR A 163 11.19 14.47 2.83
N SER A 164 10.00 14.13 3.34
CA SER A 164 9.81 13.81 4.76
C SER A 164 10.11 12.34 5.01
N LEU A 165 10.69 12.04 6.19
CA LEU A 165 11.18 10.75 6.67
C LEU A 165 10.19 9.56 6.63
N SER A 166 8.99 9.71 6.07
CA SER A 166 8.03 8.61 5.88
C SER A 166 7.17 8.85 4.64
N SER A 167 7.65 8.49 3.45
CA SER A 167 6.72 8.23 2.34
C SER A 167 5.91 7.00 2.69
N LEU A 168 4.69 7.16 3.16
CA LEU A 168 3.83 6.00 3.43
C LEU A 168 3.20 5.59 2.09
N THR A 169 3.90 4.75 1.34
CA THR A 169 3.37 4.15 0.11
C THR A 169 2.88 2.75 0.42
N THR A 170 1.60 2.48 0.15
CA THR A 170 1.00 1.15 0.25
C THR A 170 0.64 0.66 -1.15
N LEU A 171 1.03 -0.57 -1.50
CA LEU A 171 0.60 -1.24 -2.74
C LEU A 171 -0.54 -2.20 -2.42
N ALA A 172 -1.72 -1.96 -2.98
CA ALA A 172 -2.80 -2.93 -3.02
C ALA A 172 -2.74 -3.78 -4.29
N ILE A 173 -2.80 -5.10 -4.09
CA ILE A 173 -2.74 -6.11 -5.12
C ILE A 173 -3.72 -7.23 -4.77
N THR A 174 -4.41 -7.81 -5.75
CA THR A 174 -5.31 -8.95 -5.50
C THR A 174 -4.50 -10.24 -5.31
N PRO A 175 -5.05 -11.25 -4.60
CA PRO A 175 -4.42 -12.56 -4.42
C PRO A 175 -3.83 -13.16 -5.70
N ARG A 176 -4.64 -13.18 -6.76
CA ARG A 176 -4.24 -13.75 -8.04
C ARG A 176 -3.05 -13.05 -8.67
N TRP A 177 -3.02 -11.72 -8.59
CA TRP A 177 -1.88 -10.95 -9.10
C TRP A 177 -0.65 -11.16 -8.24
N MET A 178 -0.79 -11.21 -6.91
CA MET A 178 0.29 -11.51 -5.99
C MET A 178 0.90 -12.89 -6.27
N TRP A 179 0.05 -13.90 -6.47
CA TRP A 179 0.48 -15.25 -6.85
C TRP A 179 1.23 -15.26 -8.18
N ARG A 180 0.70 -14.55 -9.19
CA ARG A 180 1.28 -14.45 -10.54
C ARG A 180 2.64 -13.74 -10.57
N VAL A 181 2.81 -12.69 -9.76
CA VAL A 181 4.07 -11.92 -9.69
C VAL A 181 4.94 -12.30 -8.50
N SER A 182 4.67 -13.44 -7.86
CA SER A 182 5.41 -13.95 -6.68
C SER A 182 6.94 -13.89 -6.83
N ASN A 183 7.47 -14.23 -8.00
CA ASN A 183 8.93 -14.19 -8.26
C ASN A 183 9.53 -12.77 -8.18
N ARG A 184 8.70 -11.73 -8.28
CA ARG A 184 9.11 -10.31 -8.30
C ARG A 184 8.48 -9.49 -7.17
N ILE A 185 7.71 -10.12 -6.28
CA ILE A 185 7.00 -9.41 -5.21
C ILE A 185 7.98 -8.73 -4.26
N HIS A 186 9.17 -9.31 -4.05
CA HIS A 186 10.26 -8.71 -3.28
C HIS A 186 10.71 -7.35 -3.87
N GLU A 187 10.84 -7.26 -5.19
CA GLU A 187 11.20 -6.00 -5.86
C GLU A 187 10.14 -4.91 -5.62
N LEU A 188 8.87 -5.30 -5.57
CA LEU A 188 7.76 -4.38 -5.29
C LEU A 188 7.71 -4.01 -3.80
N ALA A 189 7.92 -4.99 -2.92
CA ALA A 189 7.95 -4.82 -1.47
C ALA A 189 9.03 -3.83 -1.03
N ASP A 190 10.20 -3.85 -1.66
CA ASP A 190 11.30 -2.93 -1.35
C ASP A 190 10.96 -1.46 -1.63
N GLN A 191 9.93 -1.18 -2.44
CA GLN A 191 9.50 0.17 -2.79
C GLN A 191 8.33 0.69 -1.95
N VAL A 192 7.72 -0.15 -1.11
CA VAL A 192 6.51 0.19 -0.36
C VAL A 192 6.63 -0.20 1.11
N GLU A 193 5.86 0.46 1.96
CA GLU A 193 5.84 0.15 3.38
C GLU A 193 4.96 -1.08 3.68
N HIS A 194 3.81 -1.15 3.01
CA HIS A 194 2.85 -2.23 3.16
C HIS A 194 2.41 -2.74 1.80
N ILE A 195 2.28 -4.07 1.70
CA ILE A 195 1.49 -4.72 0.66
C ILE A 195 0.13 -5.02 1.27
N TYR A 196 -0.92 -4.42 0.70
CA TYR A 196 -2.30 -4.66 1.06
C TYR A 196 -2.87 -5.72 0.12
N LEU A 197 -3.37 -6.82 0.69
CA LEU A 197 -4.03 -7.86 -0.09
C LEU A 197 -5.49 -7.46 -0.32
N ASP A 198 -5.82 -7.13 -1.57
CA ASP A 198 -7.17 -6.71 -1.96
C ASP A 198 -8.04 -7.93 -2.30
N MET A 199 -8.94 -8.26 -1.38
CA MET A 199 -9.83 -9.42 -1.49
C MET A 199 -11.20 -9.09 -2.13
N GLU A 200 -11.48 -7.83 -2.47
CA GLU A 200 -12.82 -7.38 -2.90
C GLU A 200 -13.25 -7.92 -4.27
N GLU A 201 -12.30 -8.26 -5.16
CA GLU A 201 -12.57 -8.68 -6.54
C GLU A 201 -11.87 -10.02 -6.86
N LEU A 202 -12.43 -11.12 -6.34
CA LEU A 202 -11.97 -12.47 -6.68
C LEU A 202 -12.66 -12.95 -7.96
N PRO A 203 -11.96 -13.61 -8.91
CA PRO A 203 -12.59 -14.17 -10.11
C PRO A 203 -13.73 -15.15 -9.80
N THR A 204 -13.64 -15.86 -8.67
CA THR A 204 -14.72 -16.72 -8.17
C THR A 204 -16.00 -15.97 -7.81
N SER A 205 -15.93 -14.65 -7.62
CA SER A 205 -17.09 -13.77 -7.42
C SER A 205 -17.70 -13.28 -8.74
N GLU A 206 -17.06 -13.53 -9.89
CA GLU A 206 -17.54 -13.10 -11.21
C GLU A 206 -18.53 -14.10 -11.85
N ASP A 207 -18.61 -15.34 -11.36
CA ASP A 207 -19.62 -16.31 -11.82
C ASP A 207 -20.96 -16.06 -11.11
N PRO A 208 -21.99 -15.54 -11.80
CA PRO A 208 -23.27 -15.19 -11.19
C PRO A 208 -24.07 -16.42 -10.72
N TYR A 209 -23.65 -17.63 -11.08
CA TYR A 209 -24.30 -18.89 -10.68
C TYR A 209 -23.53 -19.65 -9.60
N ALA A 210 -22.35 -19.18 -9.20
CA ALA A 210 -21.56 -19.78 -8.14
C ALA A 210 -21.75 -19.04 -6.81
N VAL A 211 -21.90 -19.80 -5.72
CA VAL A 211 -21.81 -19.27 -4.35
C VAL A 211 -20.38 -19.44 -3.89
N THR A 212 -19.68 -18.34 -3.64
CA THR A 212 -18.27 -18.36 -3.26
C THR A 212 -18.05 -17.55 -1.98
N HIS A 213 -17.01 -17.91 -1.24
CA HIS A 213 -16.66 -17.22 0.00
C HIS A 213 -16.13 -15.82 -0.30
N ILE A 214 -16.61 -14.82 0.45
CA ILE A 214 -16.01 -13.48 0.48
C ILE A 214 -14.76 -13.59 1.38
N ASP A 215 -13.61 -13.13 0.87
CA ASP A 215 -12.31 -13.11 1.55
C ASP A 215 -11.84 -14.46 2.15
N PRO A 216 -11.67 -15.51 1.31
CA PRO A 216 -11.34 -16.85 1.78
C PRO A 216 -9.92 -16.91 2.37
N LEU A 217 -9.84 -17.30 3.64
CA LEU A 217 -8.55 -17.54 4.31
C LEU A 217 -7.85 -18.78 3.74
N MET A 218 -8.61 -19.86 3.51
CA MET A 218 -8.12 -21.18 3.09
C MET A 218 -8.81 -21.62 1.79
N PRO A 219 -8.13 -22.44 0.95
CA PRO A 219 -8.74 -23.00 -0.26
C PRO A 219 -9.92 -23.91 0.05
N SER A 220 -10.80 -24.10 -0.93
CA SER A 220 -11.90 -25.06 -0.90
C SER A 220 -12.18 -25.58 -2.31
N GLU A 221 -13.15 -26.49 -2.45
CA GLU A 221 -13.51 -27.03 -3.77
C GLU A 221 -13.97 -25.94 -4.76
N SER A 222 -14.55 -24.84 -4.26
CA SER A 222 -15.02 -23.71 -5.08
C SER A 222 -14.10 -22.49 -5.06
N VAL A 223 -13.03 -22.54 -4.26
CA VAL A 223 -12.08 -21.42 -4.13
C VAL A 223 -10.66 -21.96 -4.33
N PRO A 224 -10.03 -21.65 -5.48
CA PRO A 224 -8.69 -22.11 -5.77
C PRO A 224 -7.67 -21.43 -4.86
N LEU A 225 -6.51 -22.07 -4.66
CA LEU A 225 -5.48 -21.62 -3.72
C LEU A 225 -5.01 -20.18 -3.99
N GLU A 226 -4.85 -19.81 -5.27
CA GLU A 226 -4.41 -18.48 -5.69
C GLU A 226 -5.38 -17.34 -5.35
N ASP A 227 -6.64 -17.66 -5.03
CA ASP A 227 -7.66 -16.67 -4.67
C ASP A 227 -7.80 -16.54 -3.13
N THR A 228 -6.93 -17.22 -2.36
CA THR A 228 -6.98 -17.24 -0.90
C THR A 228 -5.84 -16.47 -0.25
N ILE A 229 -6.08 -16.04 0.98
CA ILE A 229 -5.06 -15.35 1.80
C ILE A 229 -3.88 -16.29 2.05
N SER A 230 -4.14 -17.54 2.50
CA SER A 230 -3.09 -18.53 2.79
C SER A 230 -2.23 -18.84 1.57
N GLY A 231 -2.83 -19.04 0.39
CA GLY A 231 -2.06 -19.27 -0.83
C GLY A 231 -1.07 -18.14 -1.11
N CYS A 232 -1.49 -16.89 -0.95
CA CYS A 232 -0.63 -15.74 -1.20
C CYS A 232 0.47 -15.58 -0.15
N THR A 233 0.17 -15.82 1.13
CA THR A 233 1.15 -15.68 2.22
C THR A 233 2.14 -16.83 2.26
N ASP A 234 1.71 -18.06 2.04
CA ASP A 234 2.57 -19.25 2.13
C ASP A 234 3.58 -19.29 1.00
N ARG A 235 3.20 -18.81 -0.18
CA ARG A 235 4.13 -18.68 -1.32
C ARG A 235 5.19 -17.59 -1.11
N TYR A 236 4.96 -16.64 -0.21
CA TYR A 236 5.90 -15.58 0.14
C TYR A 236 6.73 -15.91 1.40
N GLY A 237 6.23 -16.77 2.28
CA GLY A 237 6.88 -17.17 3.53
C GLY A 237 8.02 -18.20 3.38
N HIS A 238 8.35 -18.59 2.15
CA HIS A 238 9.44 -19.50 1.78
C HIS A 238 10.43 -18.83 0.84
#